data_AF-A0A9E3A7D3-F1
#
_entry.id   AF-A0A9E3A7D3-F1
#
_cell.length_a   1.000
_cell.length_b   1.000
_cell.length_c   1.000
_cell.angle_alpha   90.00
_cell.angle_beta   90.00
_cell.angle_gamma   90.00
#
_symmetry.space_group_name_H-M   'P 1'
#
loop_
_entity.id
_entity.type
_entity.pdbx_description
1 polymer ?
#
loop_
_entity_poly.entity_id
_entity_poly.type
_entity_poly.pdbx_seq_one_letter_code
_entity_poly.pdbx_strand_id
1 'polypeptide(L)'
;GMGNSKEESWYVFRRGGPLVDPDTKQTLAYEAIYLGTARLDRPGDPSTVVLTSAVQEVGAGDKLVAAGRPQPISYAPHAPSKPIKGRVIGIYGGLGGVGEAGPQSIISINRGARDGIEVGHVVAVYTLGGSVRDVSKAGSDANIKLPDERAGLAFVFRVFNRVSYALVMKVSRPVAPLDVVQNP
;
A
#
# COMPACT_ATOMS: atom_id res chain seq x y z
N GLY A 1 -23.94 1.93 1.44
CA GLY A 1 -25.01 1.03 1.92
C GLY A 1 -24.81 -0.33 1.29
N MET A 2 -25.56 -1.32 1.73
CA MET A 2 -25.45 -2.70 1.22
C MET A 2 -26.14 -2.90 -0.15
N GLY A 3 -26.96 -1.93 -0.58
CA GLY A 3 -27.64 -1.97 -1.88
C GLY A 3 -28.49 -3.24 -2.04
N ASN A 4 -28.53 -3.78 -3.25
CA ASN A 4 -29.25 -5.03 -3.57
C ASN A 4 -28.35 -6.28 -3.42
N SER A 5 -27.26 -6.20 -2.67
CA SER A 5 -26.35 -7.33 -2.48
C SER A 5 -27.03 -8.45 -1.69
N LYS A 6 -26.82 -9.70 -2.12
CA LYS A 6 -27.29 -10.90 -1.41
C LYS A 6 -26.23 -11.49 -0.48
N GLU A 7 -25.13 -10.78 -0.29
CA GLU A 7 -24.00 -11.24 0.52
C GLU A 7 -24.32 -11.12 2.02
N GLU A 8 -24.03 -12.19 2.76
CA GLU A 8 -24.24 -12.22 4.21
C GLU A 8 -23.03 -11.66 4.97
N SER A 9 -21.84 -11.73 4.37
CA SER A 9 -20.59 -11.31 5.00
C SER A 9 -20.07 -10.01 4.38
N TRP A 10 -19.66 -9.10 5.24
CA TRP A 10 -19.27 -7.73 4.89
C TRP A 10 -17.97 -7.37 5.59
N TYR A 11 -17.09 -6.66 4.88
CA TYR A 11 -15.95 -5.99 5.46
C TYR A 11 -16.30 -4.53 5.78
N VAL A 12 -15.81 -4.06 6.91
CA VAL A 12 -15.97 -2.68 7.36
C VAL A 12 -14.68 -1.91 7.09
N PHE A 13 -14.79 -0.78 6.39
CA PHE A 13 -13.66 0.06 6.03
C PHE A 13 -13.88 1.52 6.41
N ARG A 14 -12.80 2.17 6.86
CA ARG A 14 -12.71 3.62 6.96
C ARG A 14 -11.93 4.18 5.78
N ARG A 15 -12.39 5.29 5.21
CA ARG A 15 -11.60 6.03 4.23
C ARG A 15 -10.38 6.65 4.93
N GLY A 16 -9.20 6.20 4.55
CA GLY A 16 -7.93 6.77 4.97
C GLY A 16 -7.48 7.95 4.10
N GLY A 17 -6.21 8.30 4.22
CA GLY A 17 -5.59 9.40 3.49
C GLY A 17 -5.49 9.16 1.97
N PRO A 18 -5.25 10.22 1.18
CA PRO A 18 -4.99 10.09 -0.25
C PRO A 18 -3.62 9.43 -0.48
N LEU A 19 -3.57 8.47 -1.40
CA LEU A 19 -2.33 7.93 -1.95
C LEU A 19 -1.93 8.80 -3.15
N VAL A 20 -0.90 9.63 -2.95
CA VAL A 20 -0.47 10.64 -3.91
C VAL A 20 0.83 10.22 -4.57
N ASP A 21 0.88 10.35 -5.89
CA ASP A 21 2.12 10.16 -6.63
C ASP A 21 3.10 11.32 -6.33
N PRO A 22 4.32 11.04 -5.82
CA PRO A 22 5.23 12.08 -5.37
C PRO A 22 5.83 12.89 -6.53
N ASP A 23 5.87 12.32 -7.74
CA ASP A 23 6.48 12.92 -8.92
C ASP A 23 5.46 13.84 -9.63
N THR A 24 4.23 13.37 -9.79
CA THR A 24 3.16 14.09 -10.53
C THR A 24 2.20 14.86 -9.63
N LYS A 25 2.24 14.63 -8.31
CA LYS A 25 1.29 15.17 -7.30
C LYS A 25 -0.17 14.76 -7.52
N GLN A 26 -0.43 13.81 -8.40
CA GLN A 26 -1.79 13.32 -8.64
C GLN A 26 -2.23 12.35 -7.54
N THR A 27 -3.46 12.50 -7.05
CA THR A 27 -4.10 11.48 -6.20
C THR A 27 -4.42 10.24 -7.03
N LEU A 28 -3.81 9.11 -6.68
CA LEU A 28 -3.98 7.83 -7.38
C LEU A 28 -5.15 7.03 -6.81
N ALA A 29 -5.32 7.08 -5.49
CA ALA A 29 -6.36 6.36 -4.74
C ALA A 29 -6.55 6.99 -3.35
N TYR A 30 -7.53 6.46 -2.60
CA TYR A 30 -7.65 6.67 -1.16
C TYR A 30 -7.43 5.34 -0.46
N GLU A 31 -6.69 5.37 0.64
CA GLU A 31 -6.51 4.17 1.46
C GLU A 31 -7.86 3.71 2.03
N ALA A 32 -8.06 2.39 2.11
CA ALA A 32 -9.20 1.78 2.76
C ALA A 32 -8.69 1.03 4.00
N ILE A 33 -8.87 1.64 5.16
CA ILE A 33 -8.42 1.09 6.44
C ILE A 33 -9.44 0.04 6.87
N TYR A 34 -9.01 -1.21 6.96
CA TYR A 34 -9.84 -2.30 7.42
C TYR A 34 -10.11 -2.18 8.92
N LEU A 35 -11.39 -2.15 9.31
CA LEU A 35 -11.81 -2.05 10.70
C LEU A 35 -12.31 -3.37 11.27
N GLY A 36 -12.82 -4.29 10.43
CA GLY A 36 -13.39 -5.56 10.90
C GLY A 36 -14.34 -6.22 9.92
N THR A 37 -14.97 -7.30 10.37
CA THR A 37 -15.98 -8.06 9.62
C THR A 37 -17.34 -7.88 10.28
N ALA A 38 -18.38 -7.72 9.48
CA ALA A 38 -19.77 -7.73 9.89
C ALA A 38 -20.56 -8.81 9.15
N ARG A 39 -21.61 -9.31 9.78
CA ARG A 39 -22.58 -10.23 9.18
C ARG A 39 -23.95 -9.56 9.15
N LEU A 40 -24.68 -9.77 8.06
CA LEU A 40 -26.08 -9.37 7.95
C LEU A 40 -26.91 -10.10 9.01
N ASP A 41 -27.62 -9.33 9.85
CA ASP A 41 -28.54 -9.85 10.86
C ASP A 41 -29.99 -9.71 10.37
N ARG A 42 -30.40 -8.49 10.02
CA ARG A 42 -31.73 -8.21 9.49
C ARG A 42 -31.66 -7.47 8.16
N PRO A 43 -32.19 -8.05 7.06
CA PRO A 43 -32.30 -7.34 5.79
C PRO A 43 -33.34 -6.22 5.88
N GLY A 44 -33.17 -5.17 5.07
CA GLY A 44 -34.07 -4.01 5.03
C GLY A 44 -33.36 -2.75 4.52
N ASP A 45 -34.10 -1.66 4.41
CA ASP A 45 -33.56 -0.32 4.21
C ASP A 45 -34.15 0.62 5.30
N PRO A 46 -33.44 0.80 6.44
CA PRO A 46 -32.09 0.33 6.73
C PRO A 46 -32.03 -1.15 7.16
N SER A 47 -30.87 -1.75 6.93
CA SER A 47 -30.51 -3.10 7.36
C SER A 47 -29.75 -3.11 8.68
N THR A 48 -29.84 -4.20 9.45
CA THR A 48 -29.03 -4.42 10.66
C THR A 48 -27.91 -5.41 10.39
N VAL A 49 -26.70 -5.10 10.85
CA VAL A 49 -25.54 -5.99 10.82
C VAL A 49 -24.96 -6.16 12.21
N VAL A 50 -24.34 -7.30 12.47
CA VAL A 50 -23.59 -7.58 13.70
C VAL A 50 -22.10 -7.65 13.35
N LEU A 51 -21.27 -6.93 14.09
CA LEU A 51 -19.82 -7.04 13.99
C LEU A 51 -19.38 -8.41 14.53
N THR A 52 -18.78 -9.23 13.66
CA THR A 52 -18.21 -10.52 14.05
C THR A 52 -16.75 -10.41 14.47
N SER A 53 -16.06 -9.36 14.03
CA SER A 53 -14.71 -9.01 14.46
C SER A 53 -14.49 -7.51 14.31
N ALA A 54 -13.65 -6.96 15.19
CA ALA A 54 -13.20 -5.58 15.12
C ALA A 54 -11.71 -5.53 15.44
N VAL A 55 -10.94 -4.90 14.56
CA VAL A 55 -9.50 -4.63 14.75
C VAL A 55 -9.31 -3.21 15.28
N GLN A 56 -10.26 -2.31 14.95
CA GLN A 56 -10.33 -0.94 15.43
C GLN A 56 -11.80 -0.57 15.70
N GLU A 57 -12.01 0.54 16.41
CA GLU A 57 -13.34 1.08 16.67
C GLU A 57 -14.09 1.37 15.35
N VAL A 58 -15.32 0.86 15.25
CA VAL A 58 -16.24 1.05 14.13
C VAL A 58 -17.31 2.06 14.54
N GLY A 59 -17.52 3.08 13.72
CA GLY A 59 -18.47 4.16 14.00
C GLY A 59 -19.37 4.49 12.82
N ALA A 60 -20.29 5.44 13.05
CA ALA A 60 -21.16 5.96 12.01
C ALA A 60 -20.32 6.62 10.89
N GLY A 61 -20.64 6.28 9.64
CA GLY A 61 -19.95 6.80 8.45
C GLY A 61 -18.96 5.83 7.81
N ASP A 62 -18.51 4.81 8.53
CA ASP A 62 -17.69 3.72 7.99
C ASP A 62 -18.46 2.93 6.92
N LYS A 63 -17.73 2.32 5.99
CA LYS A 63 -18.28 1.74 4.76
C LYS A 63 -18.29 0.21 4.82
N LEU A 64 -19.44 -0.36 4.47
CA LEU A 64 -19.59 -1.80 4.26
C LEU A 64 -19.28 -2.14 2.80
N VAL A 65 -18.41 -3.12 2.62
CA VAL A 65 -18.06 -3.72 1.32
C VAL A 65 -18.35 -5.21 1.39
N ALA A 66 -19.06 -5.75 0.41
CA ALA A 66 -19.35 -7.18 0.37
C ALA A 66 -18.05 -8.00 0.40
N ALA A 67 -17.97 -8.98 1.30
CA ALA A 67 -16.76 -9.79 1.44
C ALA A 67 -16.53 -10.69 0.22
N GLY A 68 -17.61 -11.12 -0.44
CA GLY A 68 -17.56 -12.04 -1.57
C GLY A 68 -17.00 -13.40 -1.17
N ARG A 69 -16.75 -14.24 -2.17
CA ARG A 69 -16.15 -15.56 -1.95
C ARG A 69 -14.63 -15.41 -1.72
N PRO A 70 -14.05 -16.07 -0.71
CA PRO A 70 -12.61 -16.16 -0.57
C PRO A 70 -12.00 -16.71 -1.86
N GLN A 71 -11.16 -15.93 -2.53
CA GLN A 71 -10.40 -16.41 -3.67
C GLN A 71 -9.06 -16.96 -3.16
N PRO A 72 -8.72 -18.22 -3.46
CA PRO A 72 -7.39 -18.73 -3.16
C PRO A 72 -6.35 -17.91 -3.95
N ILE A 73 -5.54 -17.13 -3.24
CA ILE A 73 -4.44 -16.38 -3.83
C ILE A 73 -3.25 -17.35 -3.92
N SER A 74 -3.15 -18.11 -5.01
CA SER A 74 -2.00 -18.97 -5.28
C SER A 74 -1.17 -18.35 -6.40
N TYR A 75 -0.20 -17.52 -6.02
CA TYR A 75 0.78 -16.98 -6.95
C TYR A 75 2.17 -17.29 -6.43
N ALA A 76 3.04 -17.80 -7.30
CA ALA A 76 4.44 -18.01 -6.98
C ALA A 76 5.19 -16.66 -7.04
N PRO A 77 6.05 -16.36 -6.06
CA PRO A 77 6.90 -15.17 -6.11
C PRO A 77 7.81 -15.19 -7.35
N HIS A 78 7.75 -14.15 -8.19
CA HIS A 78 8.58 -14.02 -9.40
C HIS A 78 8.91 -12.56 -9.70
N ALA A 79 10.02 -12.29 -10.41
CA ALA A 79 10.39 -10.92 -10.78
C ALA A 79 9.49 -10.40 -11.92
N PRO A 80 9.15 -9.09 -11.95
CA PRO A 80 8.49 -8.51 -13.11
C PRO A 80 9.35 -8.65 -14.37
N SER A 81 8.72 -9.04 -15.48
CA SER A 81 9.41 -9.22 -16.77
C SER A 81 9.75 -7.91 -17.47
N LYS A 82 8.97 -6.86 -17.20
CA LYS A 82 9.17 -5.51 -17.75
C LYS A 82 9.92 -4.63 -16.74
N PRO A 83 10.72 -3.66 -17.20
CA PRO A 83 11.29 -2.64 -16.33
C PRO A 83 10.19 -1.85 -15.63
N ILE A 84 10.27 -1.79 -14.31
CA ILE A 84 9.37 -1.07 -13.42
C ILE A 84 10.24 -0.15 -12.57
N LYS A 85 9.81 1.11 -12.49
CA LYS A 85 10.37 2.09 -11.57
C LYS A 85 9.24 2.85 -10.90
N GLY A 86 9.15 2.73 -9.60
CA GLY A 86 8.11 3.32 -8.76
C GLY A 86 8.66 3.88 -7.46
N ARG A 87 7.72 4.26 -6.61
CA ARG A 87 7.92 4.89 -5.31
C ARG A 87 7.01 4.25 -4.29
N VAL A 88 7.52 4.09 -3.07
CA VAL A 88 6.69 3.84 -1.90
C VAL A 88 5.92 5.12 -1.58
N ILE A 89 4.60 5.05 -1.53
CA ILE A 89 3.72 6.22 -1.32
C ILE A 89 2.92 6.15 -0.03
N GLY A 90 3.06 5.08 0.72
CA GLY A 90 2.40 4.92 2.01
C GLY A 90 2.78 3.60 2.67
N ILE A 91 2.66 3.59 3.98
CA ILE A 91 2.79 2.40 4.82
C ILE A 91 1.41 2.13 5.39
N TYR A 92 0.88 0.94 5.14
CA TYR A 92 -0.46 0.59 5.57
C TYR A 92 -0.56 0.60 7.10
N GLY A 93 -1.55 1.30 7.64
CA GLY A 93 -1.71 1.50 9.08
C GLY A 93 -0.77 2.55 9.68
N GLY A 94 0.06 3.21 8.88
CA GLY A 94 0.85 4.37 9.30
C GLY A 94 0.00 5.63 9.42
N LEU A 95 0.37 6.53 10.33
CA LEU A 95 -0.31 7.81 10.50
C LEU A 95 0.14 8.80 9.41
N GLY A 96 -0.72 9.07 8.43
CA GLY A 96 -0.56 10.20 7.52
C GLY A 96 0.67 10.15 6.60
N GLY A 97 1.15 8.95 6.24
CA GLY A 97 2.35 8.82 5.42
C GLY A 97 3.65 9.14 6.16
N VAL A 98 3.61 9.12 7.50
CA VAL A 98 4.78 9.24 8.37
C VAL A 98 5.04 7.87 9.00
N GLY A 99 6.29 7.43 8.99
CA GLY A 99 6.71 6.17 9.57
C GLY A 99 7.69 5.41 8.68
N GLU A 100 8.23 4.33 9.23
CA GLU A 100 9.12 3.42 8.54
C GLU A 100 8.56 2.00 8.61
N ALA A 101 8.70 1.25 7.52
CA ALA A 101 8.23 -0.12 7.40
C ALA A 101 9.38 -1.11 7.59
N GLY A 102 9.20 -2.02 8.55
CA GLY A 102 10.10 -3.15 8.77
C GLY A 102 9.67 -4.39 7.99
N PRO A 103 10.31 -5.54 8.25
CA PRO A 103 9.82 -6.83 7.77
C PRO A 103 8.34 -7.05 8.14
N GLN A 104 7.60 -7.74 7.28
CA GLN A 104 6.18 -8.07 7.41
C GLN A 104 5.22 -6.86 7.41
N SER A 105 5.74 -5.65 7.22
CA SER A 105 4.91 -4.45 7.01
C SER A 105 4.37 -4.41 5.59
N ILE A 106 3.20 -3.79 5.41
CA ILE A 106 2.57 -3.61 4.10
C ILE A 106 2.85 -2.18 3.62
N ILE A 107 3.36 -2.07 2.40
CA ILE A 107 3.63 -0.79 1.72
C ILE A 107 2.73 -0.62 0.51
N SER A 108 2.43 0.63 0.17
CA SER A 108 1.73 1.04 -1.05
C SER A 108 2.73 1.56 -2.07
N ILE A 109 2.61 1.13 -3.32
CA ILE A 109 3.48 1.53 -4.43
C ILE A 109 2.66 2.31 -5.46
N ASN A 110 3.22 3.38 -6.05
CA ASN A 110 2.58 4.17 -7.12
C ASN A 110 2.58 3.49 -8.51
N ARG A 111 2.62 2.16 -8.54
CA ARG A 111 2.55 1.35 -9.76
C ARG A 111 1.48 0.30 -9.57
N GLY A 112 0.68 0.08 -10.60
CA GLY A 112 -0.40 -0.89 -10.59
C GLY A 112 -0.42 -1.72 -11.88
N ALA A 113 -1.58 -2.32 -12.17
CA ALA A 113 -1.77 -3.15 -13.35
C ALA A 113 -1.49 -2.40 -14.66
N ARG A 114 -1.77 -1.09 -14.72
CA ARG A 114 -1.46 -0.25 -15.90
C ARG A 114 0.04 -0.11 -16.15
N ASP A 115 0.84 -0.29 -15.11
CA ASP A 115 2.29 -0.21 -15.16
C ASP A 115 2.94 -1.59 -15.30
N GLY A 116 2.15 -2.65 -15.47
CA GLY A 116 2.63 -4.03 -15.59
C GLY A 116 2.97 -4.70 -14.26
N ILE A 117 2.44 -4.20 -13.13
CA ILE A 117 2.51 -4.92 -11.85
C ILE A 117 1.47 -6.03 -11.83
N GLU A 118 1.85 -7.21 -11.37
CA GLU A 118 0.98 -8.38 -11.21
C GLU A 118 1.11 -8.94 -9.79
N VAL A 119 0.06 -9.66 -9.34
CA VAL A 119 0.13 -10.38 -8.06
C VAL A 119 1.16 -11.48 -8.19
N GLY A 120 2.04 -11.60 -7.19
CA GLY A 120 3.19 -12.51 -7.25
C GLY A 120 4.51 -11.81 -7.54
N HIS A 121 4.49 -10.56 -8.01
CA HIS A 121 5.71 -9.82 -8.31
C HIS A 121 6.56 -9.58 -7.06
N VAL A 122 7.86 -9.87 -7.17
CA VAL A 122 8.88 -9.51 -6.19
C VAL A 122 9.68 -8.34 -6.73
N VAL A 123 9.67 -7.25 -5.98
CA VAL A 123 10.35 -5.99 -6.34
C VAL A 123 11.45 -5.70 -5.31
N ALA A 124 12.55 -5.10 -5.76
CA ALA A 124 13.55 -4.57 -4.85
C ALA A 124 13.17 -3.15 -4.40
N VAL A 125 13.45 -2.90 -3.13
CA VAL A 125 13.27 -1.61 -2.48
C VAL A 125 14.65 -1.00 -2.23
N TYR A 126 14.82 0.27 -2.58
CA TYR A 126 16.04 1.03 -2.38
C TYR A 126 15.73 2.28 -1.58
N THR A 127 16.55 2.53 -0.56
CA THR A 127 16.52 3.78 0.20
C THR A 127 16.91 4.92 -0.73
N LEU A 128 16.09 5.96 -0.78
CA LEU A 128 16.36 7.14 -1.62
C LEU A 128 17.62 7.86 -1.12
N GLY A 129 18.60 8.03 -2.00
CA GLY A 129 19.82 8.77 -1.69
C GLY A 129 19.54 10.25 -1.42
N GLY A 130 19.98 10.73 -0.26
CA GLY A 130 19.89 12.14 0.11
C GLY A 130 20.87 13.03 -0.66
N SER A 131 20.88 14.33 -0.35
CA SER A 131 21.92 15.24 -0.81
C SER A 131 22.80 15.66 0.37
N VAL A 132 24.11 15.49 0.22
CA VAL A 132 25.10 15.84 1.25
C VAL A 132 25.94 16.99 0.74
N ARG A 133 26.24 17.96 1.62
CA ARG A 133 27.17 19.03 1.32
C ARG A 133 28.61 18.51 1.39
N ASP A 134 29.30 18.58 0.28
CA ASP A 134 30.73 18.35 0.14
C ASP A 134 31.50 19.45 0.90
N VAL A 135 32.06 19.07 2.04
CA VAL A 135 32.85 19.97 2.90
C VAL A 135 34.21 20.34 2.30
N SER A 136 34.64 19.69 1.21
CA SER A 136 35.90 19.97 0.53
C SER A 136 35.79 21.11 -0.51
N LYS A 137 34.56 21.50 -0.89
CA LYS A 137 34.30 22.58 -1.86
C LYS A 137 33.70 23.81 -1.16
N ALA A 138 34.30 24.98 -1.39
CA ALA A 138 33.73 26.25 -0.96
C ALA A 138 32.68 26.75 -1.98
N GLY A 139 31.47 27.05 -1.52
CA GLY A 139 30.39 27.62 -2.35
C GLY A 139 29.03 26.93 -2.20
N SER A 140 28.01 27.44 -2.91
CA SER A 140 26.63 26.93 -2.94
C SER A 140 26.46 25.64 -3.77
N ASP A 141 27.43 25.30 -4.63
CA ASP A 141 27.44 24.11 -5.48
C ASP A 141 28.07 22.87 -4.82
N ALA A 142 28.18 22.88 -3.49
CA ALA A 142 28.76 21.78 -2.74
C ALA A 142 27.79 20.60 -2.53
N ASN A 143 26.54 20.64 -2.98
CA ASN A 143 25.61 19.55 -2.73
C ASN A 143 25.78 18.39 -3.72
N ILE A 144 26.16 17.21 -3.21
CA ILE A 144 26.29 15.95 -3.97
C ILE A 144 25.05 15.10 -3.68
N LYS A 145 24.46 14.49 -4.72
CA LYS A 145 23.39 13.50 -4.55
C LYS A 145 23.99 12.11 -4.38
N LEU A 146 23.65 11.45 -3.28
CA LEU A 146 24.04 10.07 -3.03
C LEU A 146 23.24 9.12 -3.93
N PRO A 147 23.83 7.97 -4.32
CA PRO A 147 23.09 6.94 -5.01
C PRO A 147 22.03 6.29 -4.09
N ASP A 148 21.02 5.71 -4.70
CA ASP A 148 20.03 4.91 -3.98
C ASP A 148 20.66 3.58 -3.53
N GLU A 149 20.42 3.18 -2.28
CA GLU A 149 21.02 1.97 -1.71
C GLU A 149 19.99 0.86 -1.51
N ARG A 150 20.35 -0.38 -1.87
CA ARG A 150 19.41 -1.50 -1.80
C ARG A 150 19.04 -1.81 -0.35
N ALA A 151 17.76 -1.61 -0.03
CA ALA A 151 17.22 -1.83 1.31
C ALA A 151 16.65 -3.25 1.47
N GLY A 152 16.02 -3.82 0.44
CA GLY A 152 15.45 -5.17 0.56
C GLY A 152 14.52 -5.59 -0.58
N LEU A 153 13.61 -6.52 -0.27
CA LEU A 153 12.63 -7.07 -1.20
C LEU A 153 11.20 -6.96 -0.65
N ALA A 154 10.24 -6.72 -1.54
CA ALA A 154 8.82 -6.73 -1.24
C ALA A 154 8.03 -7.60 -2.22
N PHE A 155 7.01 -8.31 -1.71
CA PHE A 155 6.13 -9.20 -2.46
C PHE A 155 4.77 -8.55 -2.70
N VAL A 156 4.40 -8.35 -3.96
CA VAL A 156 3.12 -7.77 -4.37
C VAL A 156 2.02 -8.82 -4.23
N PHE A 157 1.07 -8.58 -3.33
CA PHE A 157 -0.04 -9.49 -3.07
C PHE A 157 -1.41 -8.95 -3.51
N ARG A 158 -1.50 -7.64 -3.80
CA ARG A 158 -2.74 -7.01 -4.27
C ARG A 158 -2.46 -5.87 -5.23
N VAL A 159 -3.14 -5.87 -6.37
CA VAL A 159 -2.90 -4.91 -7.45
C VAL A 159 -4.21 -4.22 -7.82
N PHE A 160 -4.13 -2.89 -7.97
CA PHE A 160 -5.17 -2.06 -8.56
C PHE A 160 -4.65 -1.41 -9.84
N ASN A 161 -5.48 -0.63 -10.51
CA ASN A 161 -5.10 0.00 -11.79
C ASN A 161 -3.86 0.90 -11.70
N ARG A 162 -3.68 1.65 -10.60
CA ARG A 162 -2.63 2.68 -10.46
C ARG A 162 -1.76 2.52 -9.22
N VAL A 163 -2.12 1.59 -8.33
CA VAL A 163 -1.42 1.34 -7.07
C VAL A 163 -1.39 -0.16 -6.80
N SER A 164 -0.40 -0.60 -6.03
CA SER A 164 -0.32 -1.97 -5.54
C SER A 164 0.10 -2.00 -4.09
N TYR A 165 -0.32 -3.03 -3.37
CA TYR A 165 0.17 -3.35 -2.03
C TYR A 165 1.21 -4.46 -2.09
N ALA A 166 2.30 -4.25 -1.36
CA ALA A 166 3.37 -5.22 -1.23
C ALA A 166 3.72 -5.47 0.24
N LEU A 167 4.04 -6.72 0.55
CA LEU A 167 4.55 -7.17 1.83
C LEU A 167 6.07 -7.05 1.83
N VAL A 168 6.63 -6.26 2.74
CA VAL A 168 8.08 -6.16 2.93
C VAL A 168 8.58 -7.49 3.51
N MET A 169 9.45 -8.19 2.79
CA MET A 169 9.89 -9.54 3.20
C MET A 169 11.14 -9.48 4.08
N LYS A 170 12.24 -8.99 3.51
CA LYS A 170 13.52 -8.84 4.20
C LYS A 170 14.10 -7.50 3.82
N VAL A 171 14.51 -6.75 4.83
CA VAL A 171 15.13 -5.44 4.67
C VAL A 171 16.32 -5.29 5.61
N SER A 172 17.39 -4.64 5.15
CA SER A 172 18.55 -4.24 5.94
C SER A 172 18.38 -2.84 6.53
N ARG A 173 17.50 -2.03 5.95
CA ARG A 173 17.12 -0.69 6.42
C ARG A 173 15.60 -0.54 6.38
N PRO A 174 15.03 0.23 7.31
CA PRO A 174 13.60 0.52 7.28
C PRO A 174 13.20 1.18 5.96
N VAL A 175 12.03 0.82 5.44
CA VAL A 175 11.50 1.36 4.19
C VAL A 175 10.67 2.61 4.50
N ALA A 176 11.01 3.72 3.87
CA ALA A 176 10.32 4.99 4.05
C ALA A 176 9.46 5.34 2.82
N PRO A 177 8.44 6.18 3.00
CA PRO A 177 7.81 6.87 1.86
C PRO A 177 8.87 7.57 1.01
N LEU A 178 8.64 7.62 -0.31
CA LEU A 178 9.56 8.10 -1.35
C LEU A 178 10.69 7.14 -1.73
N ASP A 179 10.91 6.05 -0.99
CA ASP A 179 11.87 5.02 -1.37
C ASP A 179 11.54 4.44 -2.74
N VAL A 180 12.58 4.00 -3.43
CA VAL A 180 12.50 3.57 -4.82
C VAL A 180 12.14 2.09 -4.87
N VAL A 181 11.21 1.75 -5.76
CA VAL A 181 10.84 0.38 -6.06
C VAL A 181 11.19 0.07 -7.51
N GLN A 182 11.89 -1.02 -7.76
CA GLN A 182 12.25 -1.46 -9.10
C GLN A 182 12.42 -2.97 -9.20
N ASN A 183 12.74 -3.48 -10.40
CA ASN A 183 13.07 -4.89 -10.59
C ASN A 183 14.26 -5.30 -9.72
N PRO A 184 14.28 -6.55 -9.20
CA PRO A 184 15.24 -7.00 -8.21
C PRO A 184 16.66 -7.27 -8.71
#